data_AF-A0A940QQB7-F1
#
_entry.id   AF-A0A940QQB7-F1
#
_cell.length_a   1.000
_cell.length_b   1.000
_cell.length_c   1.000
_cell.angle_alpha   90.00
_cell.angle_beta   90.00
_cell.angle_gamma   90.00
#
_symmetry.space_group_name_H-M   'P 1'
#
loop_
_entity.id
_entity.type
_entity.pdbx_description
1 polymer ?
#
loop_
_entity_poly.entity_id
_entity_poly.type
_entity_poly.pdbx_seq_one_letter_code
_entity_poly.pdbx_strand_id
1 'polypeptide(L)'
;MIADCTGCGKILEQEEITVTEHKFGDWKIVADATCTGNGTEQRICTECGKIETREIPATGEHKYDEWIIKKAATCTEDGLEERFCSEDDEVETRVIPAIGKHSFGEWKVKKAATCTEVGLEMRVCTECGATETREIPAIGHKY
;
A
#
# COMPACT_ATOMS: atom_id res chain seq x y z
N MET A 1 11.90 68.76 -10.23
CA MET A 1 11.69 69.76 -11.29
C MET A 1 10.57 70.67 -10.81
N ILE A 2 10.82 71.98 -10.84
CA ILE A 2 9.98 73.00 -10.19
C ILE A 2 8.68 73.17 -10.99
N ALA A 3 7.54 73.03 -10.31
CA ALA A 3 6.26 73.57 -10.76
C ALA A 3 5.68 74.37 -9.60
N ASP A 4 5.65 75.68 -9.79
CA ASP A 4 5.05 76.67 -8.89
C ASP A 4 3.53 76.52 -8.96
N CYS A 5 2.86 76.36 -7.82
CA CYS A 5 1.42 76.54 -7.75
C CYS A 5 1.02 77.02 -6.35
N THR A 6 0.79 78.33 -6.26
CA THR A 6 0.14 78.98 -5.13
C THR A 6 -1.37 78.68 -5.20
N GLY A 7 -1.89 77.87 -4.28
CA GLY A 7 -3.32 77.57 -4.24
C GLY A 7 -3.74 76.72 -3.04
N CYS A 8 -4.29 77.38 -2.02
CA CYS A 8 -5.28 76.91 -1.05
C CYS A 8 -5.03 75.58 -0.30
N GLY A 9 -4.91 75.72 1.02
CA GLY A 9 -4.76 74.65 1.99
C GLY A 9 -5.86 73.59 1.98
N LYS A 10 -5.42 72.34 1.97
CA LYS A 10 -5.75 71.31 2.96
C LYS A 10 -4.79 70.16 2.68
N ILE A 11 -3.78 70.02 3.53
CA ILE A 11 -3.08 68.75 3.63
C ILE A 11 -4.13 67.81 4.21
N LEU A 12 -4.71 66.91 3.40
CA LEU A 12 -5.51 65.82 3.94
C LEU A 12 -4.51 64.92 4.65
N GLU A 13 -4.42 65.12 5.97
CA GLU A 13 -3.70 64.24 6.87
C GLU A 13 -4.27 62.85 6.64
N GLN A 14 -3.48 62.00 6.00
CA GLN A 14 -3.86 60.62 5.77
C GLN A 14 -3.78 59.97 7.14
N GLU A 15 -4.91 59.89 7.85
CA GLU A 15 -5.01 59.12 9.08
C GLU A 15 -4.55 57.70 8.75
N GLU A 16 -3.40 57.31 9.28
CA GLU A 16 -2.92 55.94 9.21
C GLU A 16 -3.96 55.07 9.91
N ILE A 17 -4.81 54.41 9.13
CA ILE A 17 -5.75 53.42 9.62
C ILE A 17 -4.89 52.25 10.11
N THR A 18 -4.56 52.27 11.39
CA THR A 18 -3.91 51.14 12.04
C THR A 18 -4.88 49.95 11.97
N VAL A 19 -4.53 48.96 11.16
CA VAL A 19 -5.27 47.69 11.14
C VAL A 19 -5.08 47.09 12.52
N THR A 20 -6.14 47.09 13.31
CA THR A 20 -6.15 46.44 14.61
C THR A 20 -6.03 44.94 14.37
N GLU A 21 -4.93 44.35 14.83
CA GLU A 21 -4.71 42.92 14.71
C GLU A 21 -5.79 42.16 15.49
N HIS A 22 -6.36 41.13 14.89
CA HIS A 22 -7.43 40.35 15.52
C HIS A 22 -6.91 39.55 16.73
N LYS A 23 -7.64 39.58 17.84
CA LYS A 23 -7.39 38.71 19.01
C LYS A 23 -8.08 37.37 18.83
N PHE A 24 -7.46 36.49 18.06
CA PHE A 24 -7.95 35.13 17.90
C PHE A 24 -7.67 34.27 19.13
N GLY A 25 -8.64 33.43 19.49
CA GLY A 25 -8.44 32.36 20.47
C GLY A 25 -7.67 31.16 19.89
N ASP A 26 -7.67 30.06 20.64
CA ASP A 26 -7.00 28.82 20.24
C ASP A 26 -7.64 28.20 18.99
N TRP A 27 -6.81 27.55 18.18
CA TRP A 27 -7.26 26.70 17.09
C TRP A 27 -8.02 25.49 17.63
N LYS A 28 -9.11 25.14 16.95
CA LYS A 28 -9.94 23.97 17.22
C LYS A 28 -10.11 23.18 15.94
N ILE A 29 -9.86 21.89 16.00
CA ILE A 29 -10.10 20.97 14.89
C ILE A 29 -11.61 20.92 14.63
N VAL A 30 -12.01 21.16 13.39
CA VAL A 30 -13.40 21.09 12.91
C VAL A 30 -13.63 19.83 12.10
N ALA A 31 -12.62 19.39 11.36
CA ALA A 31 -12.58 18.08 10.71
C ALA A 31 -11.18 17.51 10.83
N ASP A 32 -11.06 16.27 11.31
CA ASP A 32 -9.79 15.56 11.36
C ASP A 32 -9.27 15.28 9.93
N ALA A 33 -7.95 15.28 9.79
CA ALA A 33 -7.32 14.83 8.55
C ALA A 33 -7.38 13.30 8.47
N THR A 34 -7.58 12.78 7.26
CA THR A 34 -7.56 11.34 6.97
C THR A 34 -6.29 10.97 6.20
N CYS A 35 -6.15 9.71 5.80
CA CYS A 35 -5.00 9.23 5.02
C CYS A 35 -4.83 10.02 3.71
N THR A 36 -5.93 10.39 3.06
CA THR A 36 -5.94 11.09 1.75
C THR A 36 -6.64 12.44 1.78
N GLY A 37 -7.51 12.69 2.77
CA GLY A 37 -8.28 13.92 2.89
C GLY A 37 -7.67 14.91 3.87
N ASN A 38 -7.56 16.17 3.46
CA ASN A 38 -7.19 17.25 4.37
C ASN A 38 -8.29 17.46 5.43
N GLY A 39 -7.86 17.69 6.66
CA GLY A 39 -8.71 18.17 7.74
C GLY A 39 -8.80 19.69 7.75
N THR A 40 -9.52 20.25 8.72
CA THR A 40 -9.61 21.69 8.92
C THR A 40 -9.60 22.04 10.40
N GLU A 41 -8.95 23.16 10.74
CA GLU A 41 -9.03 23.80 12.05
C GLU A 41 -9.53 25.24 11.90
N GLN A 42 -10.22 25.72 12.94
CA GLN A 42 -10.74 27.08 13.01
C GLN A 42 -10.39 27.75 14.34
N ARG A 43 -10.20 29.07 14.29
CA ARG A 43 -10.13 29.92 15.48
C ARG A 43 -11.04 31.12 15.33
N ILE A 44 -11.53 31.64 16.45
CA ILE A 44 -12.53 32.71 16.49
C ILE A 44 -11.94 33.92 17.21
N CYS A 45 -12.11 35.10 16.62
CA CYS A 45 -11.79 36.38 17.27
C CYS A 45 -12.80 36.64 18.40
N THR A 46 -12.31 36.80 19.62
CA THR A 46 -13.17 36.97 20.80
C THR A 46 -13.87 38.33 20.83
N GLU A 47 -13.37 39.31 20.09
CA GLU A 47 -13.92 40.67 20.08
C GLU A 47 -14.97 40.91 18.99
N CYS A 48 -14.82 40.30 17.81
CA CYS A 48 -15.73 40.54 16.67
C CYS A 48 -16.36 39.28 16.06
N GLY A 49 -16.01 38.08 16.57
CA GLY A 49 -16.57 36.81 16.09
C GLY A 49 -16.08 36.35 14.72
N LYS A 50 -15.12 37.07 14.10
CA LYS A 50 -14.51 36.64 12.84
C LYS A 50 -13.87 35.26 13.01
N ILE A 51 -14.14 34.37 12.07
CA ILE A 51 -13.57 33.02 12.03
C ILE A 51 -12.43 32.99 11.02
N GLU A 52 -11.32 32.41 11.42
CA GLU A 52 -10.22 32.05 10.53
C GLU A 52 -10.18 30.53 10.40
N THR A 53 -10.04 30.03 9.17
CA THR A 53 -10.00 28.60 8.85
C THR A 53 -8.67 28.28 8.19
N ARG A 54 -8.08 27.15 8.55
CA ARG A 54 -6.85 26.63 7.97
C ARG A 54 -7.00 25.13 7.69
N GLU A 55 -6.32 24.67 6.65
CA GLU A 55 -6.23 23.25 6.32
C GLU A 55 -5.19 22.53 7.18
N ILE A 56 -5.54 21.32 7.58
CA ILE A 56 -4.63 20.33 8.15
C ILE A 56 -4.32 19.33 7.01
N PRO A 57 -3.07 19.23 6.55
CA PRO A 57 -2.73 18.28 5.49
C PRO A 57 -3.15 16.84 5.85
N ALA A 58 -3.56 16.07 4.83
CA ALA A 58 -3.76 14.64 4.96
C ALA A 58 -2.53 13.97 5.60
N THR A 59 -2.73 12.89 6.36
CA THR A 59 -1.61 12.22 7.04
C THR A 59 -0.64 11.58 6.04
N GLY A 60 -1.14 11.18 4.86
CA GLY A 60 -0.37 10.52 3.82
C GLY A 60 0.05 9.09 4.16
N GLU A 61 -0.30 8.60 5.35
CA GLU A 61 0.05 7.28 5.85
C GLU A 61 -1.24 6.47 6.11
N HIS A 62 -1.38 5.34 5.41
CA HIS A 62 -2.47 4.40 5.62
C HIS A 62 -2.20 3.53 6.84
N LYS A 63 -3.21 3.37 7.69
CA LYS A 63 -3.18 2.47 8.85
C LYS A 63 -3.76 1.12 8.45
N TYR A 64 -2.91 0.25 7.92
CA TYR A 64 -3.34 -1.06 7.49
C TYR A 64 -3.54 -2.06 8.64
N ASP A 65 -4.56 -2.89 8.49
CA ASP A 65 -4.82 -4.05 9.35
C ASP A 65 -3.85 -5.22 9.06
N GLU A 66 -4.13 -6.37 9.67
CA GLU A 66 -3.40 -7.62 9.41
C GLU A 66 -3.61 -8.12 7.98
N TRP A 67 -2.61 -8.85 7.47
CA TRP A 67 -2.69 -9.51 6.16
C TRP A 67 -3.68 -10.66 6.17
N ILE A 68 -4.50 -10.74 5.12
CA ILE A 68 -5.50 -11.77 4.89
C ILE A 68 -5.09 -12.57 3.65
N ILE A 69 -4.91 -13.88 3.80
CA ILE A 69 -4.61 -14.77 2.68
C ILE A 69 -5.86 -14.96 1.83
N LYS A 70 -5.84 -14.46 0.60
CA LYS A 70 -6.92 -14.61 -0.40
C LYS A 70 -6.77 -15.86 -1.24
N LYS A 71 -5.51 -16.20 -1.57
CA LYS A 71 -5.15 -17.43 -2.25
C LYS A 71 -3.91 -18.00 -1.57
N ALA A 72 -3.98 -19.21 -1.05
CA ALA A 72 -2.81 -19.88 -0.53
C ALA A 72 -1.86 -20.23 -1.69
N ALA A 73 -0.55 -20.08 -1.48
CA ALA A 73 0.45 -20.54 -2.43
C ALA A 73 0.44 -22.07 -2.50
N THR A 74 0.75 -22.61 -3.68
CA THR A 74 0.85 -24.06 -3.92
C THR A 74 2.29 -24.44 -4.30
N CYS A 75 2.55 -25.71 -4.61
CA CYS A 75 3.86 -26.14 -5.09
C CYS A 75 4.33 -25.37 -6.34
N THR A 76 3.40 -24.95 -7.20
CA THR A 76 3.72 -24.40 -8.54
C THR A 76 3.08 -23.06 -8.82
N GLU A 77 2.11 -22.63 -8.00
CA GLU A 77 1.42 -21.36 -8.19
C GLU A 77 1.61 -20.46 -6.99
N ASP A 78 1.82 -19.18 -7.28
CA ASP A 78 1.83 -18.14 -6.27
C ASP A 78 0.44 -18.01 -5.61
N GLY A 79 0.47 -17.67 -4.34
CA GLY A 79 -0.66 -17.19 -3.56
C GLY A 79 -0.75 -15.66 -3.57
N LEU A 80 -1.75 -15.16 -2.86
CA LEU A 80 -2.06 -13.75 -2.73
C LEU A 80 -2.53 -13.46 -1.31
N GLU A 81 -1.97 -12.41 -0.70
CA GLU A 81 -2.48 -11.79 0.52
C GLU A 81 -2.83 -10.33 0.25
N GLU A 82 -3.83 -9.83 0.97
CA GLU A 82 -4.24 -8.43 0.95
C GLU A 82 -4.46 -7.91 2.37
N ARG A 83 -4.33 -6.60 2.57
CA ARG A 83 -4.72 -5.92 3.80
C ARG A 83 -5.42 -4.61 3.47
N PHE A 84 -6.27 -4.17 4.39
CA PHE A 84 -7.14 -3.03 4.22
C PHE A 84 -6.72 -1.91 5.15
N CYS A 85 -6.85 -0.67 4.69
CA CYS A 85 -6.75 0.47 5.59
C CYS A 85 -7.95 0.46 6.55
N SER A 86 -7.71 0.77 7.82
CA SER A 86 -8.75 0.82 8.85
C SER A 86 -9.59 2.12 8.79
N GLU A 87 -9.11 3.13 8.06
CA GLU A 87 -9.66 4.49 8.04
C GLU A 87 -10.26 4.87 6.67
N ASP A 88 -9.93 4.13 5.60
CA ASP A 88 -10.45 4.32 4.24
C ASP A 88 -10.49 3.00 3.43
N ASP A 89 -10.95 3.06 2.18
CA ASP A 89 -11.13 1.88 1.32
C ASP A 89 -9.84 1.43 0.59
N GLU A 90 -8.66 1.94 0.98
CA GLU A 90 -7.40 1.56 0.32
C GLU A 90 -7.03 0.09 0.64
N VAL A 91 -6.56 -0.61 -0.38
CA VAL A 91 -6.17 -2.03 -0.30
C VAL A 91 -4.73 -2.20 -0.77
N GLU A 92 -3.91 -2.81 0.07
CA GLU A 92 -2.56 -3.23 -0.32
C GLU A 92 -2.55 -4.74 -0.59
N THR A 93 -1.95 -5.14 -1.70
CA THR A 93 -1.84 -6.55 -2.10
C THR A 93 -0.40 -7.00 -2.23
N ARG A 94 -0.13 -8.26 -1.90
CA ARG A 94 1.19 -8.87 -2.04
C ARG A 94 1.11 -10.32 -2.53
N VAL A 95 2.06 -10.68 -3.37
CA VAL A 95 2.26 -12.05 -3.84
C VAL A 95 2.92 -12.89 -2.75
N ILE A 96 2.35 -14.07 -2.50
CA ILE A 96 2.99 -15.12 -1.71
C ILE A 96 3.65 -16.08 -2.71
N PRO A 97 4.98 -16.15 -2.81
CA PRO A 97 5.63 -17.00 -3.80
C PRO A 97 5.22 -18.48 -3.68
N ALA A 98 5.14 -19.18 -4.81
CA ALA A 98 4.94 -20.61 -4.85
C ALA A 98 5.96 -21.32 -3.95
N ILE A 99 5.55 -22.42 -3.32
CA ILE A 99 6.39 -23.19 -2.38
C ILE A 99 7.65 -23.70 -3.10
N GLY A 100 7.54 -23.98 -4.41
CA GLY A 100 8.65 -24.39 -5.28
C GLY A 100 9.27 -25.75 -4.96
N LYS A 101 8.76 -26.43 -3.93
CA LYS A 101 9.19 -27.75 -3.49
C LYS A 101 8.04 -28.73 -3.58
N HIS A 102 8.35 -29.93 -4.07
CA HIS A 102 7.41 -31.04 -4.17
C HIS A 102 7.70 -32.09 -3.09
N SER A 103 6.66 -32.50 -2.36
CA SER A 103 6.70 -33.63 -1.45
C SER A 103 6.42 -34.91 -2.23
N PHE A 104 7.39 -35.35 -3.02
CA PHE A 104 7.26 -36.59 -3.78
C PHE A 104 7.24 -37.81 -2.85
N GLY A 105 6.28 -38.71 -3.08
CA GLY A 105 6.24 -40.01 -2.42
C GLY A 105 7.29 -41.00 -2.95
N GLU A 106 7.15 -42.26 -2.52
CA GLU A 106 8.02 -43.36 -2.96
C GLU A 106 7.97 -43.57 -4.48
N TRP A 107 9.10 -44.01 -5.03
CA TRP A 107 9.17 -44.43 -6.43
C TRP A 107 8.37 -45.71 -6.66
N LYS A 108 7.63 -45.73 -7.77
CA LYS A 108 6.86 -46.90 -8.21
C LYS A 108 7.27 -47.29 -9.62
N VAL A 109 7.56 -48.58 -9.83
CA VAL A 109 7.88 -49.12 -11.15
C VAL A 109 6.65 -49.01 -12.05
N LYS A 110 6.79 -48.24 -13.13
CA LYS A 110 5.77 -48.10 -14.18
C LYS A 110 6.00 -49.09 -15.32
N LYS A 111 7.26 -49.37 -15.65
CA LYS A 111 7.70 -50.41 -16.58
C LYS A 111 8.92 -51.11 -15.99
N ALA A 112 8.87 -52.43 -15.82
CA ALA A 112 10.03 -53.17 -15.37
C ALA A 112 11.13 -53.17 -16.45
N ALA A 113 12.39 -53.07 -16.03
CA ALA A 113 13.52 -53.24 -16.93
C ALA A 113 13.64 -54.70 -17.38
N THR A 114 14.08 -54.91 -18.62
CA THR A 114 14.42 -56.23 -19.13
C THR A 114 15.93 -56.33 -19.36
N CYS A 115 16.39 -57.47 -19.88
CA CYS A 115 17.78 -57.67 -20.24
C CYS A 115 18.27 -56.77 -21.38
N THR A 116 17.35 -56.27 -22.23
CA THR A 116 17.65 -55.40 -23.37
C THR A 116 16.99 -54.02 -23.29
N GLU A 117 15.86 -53.89 -22.60
CA GLU A 117 15.10 -52.64 -22.53
C GLU A 117 15.23 -51.98 -21.15
N VAL A 118 15.39 -50.65 -21.13
CA VAL A 118 15.31 -49.86 -19.90
C VAL A 118 13.90 -49.92 -19.31
N GLY A 119 13.83 -49.97 -17.98
CA GLY A 119 12.62 -49.79 -17.22
C GLY A 119 12.35 -48.31 -16.93
N LEU A 120 11.22 -48.04 -16.29
CA LEU A 120 10.80 -46.70 -15.92
C LEU A 120 10.13 -46.76 -14.55
N GLU A 121 10.53 -45.87 -13.64
CA GLU A 121 9.81 -45.62 -12.40
C GLU A 121 9.32 -44.18 -12.33
N MET A 122 8.25 -43.98 -11.58
CA MET A 122 7.53 -42.72 -11.42
C MET A 122 7.21 -42.51 -9.95
N ARG A 123 7.30 -41.26 -9.50
CA ARG A 123 6.75 -40.81 -8.22
C ARG A 123 5.87 -39.59 -8.42
N VAL A 124 4.98 -39.34 -7.45
CA VAL A 124 3.96 -38.30 -7.51
C VAL A 124 4.05 -37.45 -6.23
N CYS A 125 3.98 -36.13 -6.38
CA CYS A 125 3.88 -35.18 -5.29
C CYS A 125 2.53 -35.36 -4.58
N THR A 126 2.55 -35.59 -3.27
CA THR A 126 1.33 -35.82 -2.48
C THR A 126 0.47 -34.56 -2.36
N GLU A 127 1.09 -33.38 -2.45
CA GLU A 127 0.40 -32.10 -2.26
C GLU A 127 -0.25 -31.56 -3.54
N CYS A 128 0.40 -31.75 -4.70
CA CYS A 128 -0.01 -31.08 -5.95
C CYS A 128 -0.15 -32.01 -7.15
N GLY A 129 0.11 -33.32 -7.00
CA GLY A 129 -0.02 -34.29 -8.09
C GLY A 129 1.03 -34.21 -9.19
N ALA A 130 2.03 -33.32 -9.08
CA ALA A 130 3.15 -33.27 -10.01
C ALA A 130 3.88 -34.62 -10.07
N THR A 131 4.32 -35.04 -11.25
CA THR A 131 4.97 -36.34 -11.46
C THR A 131 6.43 -36.18 -11.83
N GLU A 132 7.28 -37.06 -11.30
CA GLU A 132 8.68 -37.18 -11.71
C GLU A 132 8.95 -38.61 -12.16
N THR A 133 9.76 -38.76 -13.21
CA THR A 133 10.11 -40.07 -13.78
C THR A 133 11.61 -40.22 -13.91
N ARG A 134 12.11 -41.43 -13.74
CA ARG A 134 13.49 -41.78 -14.09
C ARG A 134 13.58 -43.18 -14.68
N GLU A 135 14.65 -43.41 -15.43
CA GLU A 135 14.92 -44.68 -16.06
C GLU A 135 15.55 -45.67 -15.07
N ILE A 136 15.19 -46.94 -15.23
CA ILE A 136 15.85 -48.08 -14.57
C ILE A 136 16.73 -48.74 -15.64
N PRO A 137 18.05 -48.82 -15.47
CA PRO A 137 18.93 -49.44 -16.46
C PRO A 137 18.49 -50.88 -16.81
N ALA A 138 18.72 -51.28 -18.06
CA ALA A 138 18.52 -52.67 -18.47
C ALA A 138 19.40 -53.61 -17.63
N ILE A 139 18.91 -54.82 -17.36
CA ILE A 139 19.59 -55.80 -16.49
C ILE A 139 20.91 -56.28 -17.11
N GLY A 140 21.01 -56.24 -18.45
CA GLY A 140 22.14 -56.73 -19.21
C GLY A 140 22.18 -58.25 -19.34
N HIS A 141 22.94 -58.74 -20.32
CA HIS A 141 23.23 -60.17 -20.51
C HIS A 141 24.68 -60.46 -20.13
N LYS A 142 24.91 -61.51 -19.34
CA LYS A 142 26.22 -62.15 -19.23
C LYS A 142 26.24 -63.31 -20.22
N TYR A 143 27.05 -63.18 -21.26
CA TYR A 143 27.29 -64.23 -22.25
C TYR A 143 28.37 -65.19 -21.76
#